data_AF-A0A7S0J1V1-F1
#
_entry.id   AF-A0A7S0J1V1-F1
#
_cell.length_a   1.000
_cell.length_b   1.000
_cell.length_c   1.000
_cell.angle_alpha   90.00
_cell.angle_beta   90.00
_cell.angle_gamma   90.00
#
_symmetry.space_group_name_H-M   'P 1'
#
loop_
_entity.id
_entity.type
_entity.pdbx_description
1 polymer ?
#
loop_
_entity_poly.entity_id
_entity_poly.type
_entity_poly.pdbx_seq_one_letter_code
_entity_poly.pdbx_strand_id
1 'polypeptide(L)'
;ENLARSSALYASLVGAAASGMYAQRPKDSLYTDTLVYSPDCPVFRDDTTGGLLHEPWLCSFITAAAPNAGVAQKRGCSRAEIEAALERRADRVLAVAAERGHRCLVLGAWGCGVFRNDPTVVAATFAGLLARKYKGSFSYVSFACIGPEANRAAFERQFGQQQLRIRTAPTAGAALAATDGA
;
A
#
# COMPACT_ATOMS: atom_id res chain seq x y z
N GLU A 1 -6.43 8.44 8.26
CA GLU A 1 -5.94 9.65 8.97
C GLU A 1 -4.58 9.45 9.65
N ASN A 2 -4.30 8.30 10.27
CA ASN A 2 -3.08 8.07 11.07
C ASN A 2 -1.78 8.46 10.33
N LEU A 3 -1.58 8.00 9.09
CA LEU A 3 -0.37 8.33 8.30
C LEU A 3 -0.16 9.85 8.15
N ALA A 4 -1.23 10.62 7.98
CA ALA A 4 -1.15 12.08 7.83
C ALA A 4 -0.81 12.79 9.16
N ARG A 5 -1.14 12.19 10.31
CA ARG A 5 -0.83 12.76 11.63
C ARG A 5 0.58 12.41 12.10
N SER A 6 1.07 11.22 11.74
CA SER A 6 2.35 10.68 12.21
C SER A 6 3.50 10.96 11.25
N SER A 7 3.25 11.53 10.07
CA SER A 7 4.28 11.80 9.05
C SER A 7 4.03 13.09 8.27
N ALA A 8 5.00 13.48 7.44
CA ALA A 8 4.89 14.62 6.54
C ALA A 8 4.01 14.36 5.30
N LEU A 9 3.37 13.18 5.21
CA LEU A 9 2.53 12.81 4.06
C LEU A 9 1.47 13.86 3.73
N TYR A 10 0.88 14.51 4.74
CA TYR A 10 -0.12 15.55 4.50
C TYR A 10 0.43 16.71 3.66
N ALA A 11 1.67 17.15 3.92
CA ALA A 11 2.30 18.22 3.15
C ALA A 11 2.47 17.84 1.67
N SER A 12 2.81 16.57 1.38
CA SER A 12 2.86 16.07 0.00
C SER A 12 1.47 16.06 -0.64
N LEU A 13 0.45 15.62 0.10
CA LEU A 13 -0.92 15.49 -0.39
C LEU A 13 -1.64 16.83 -0.60
N VAL A 14 -1.22 17.92 0.05
CA VAL A 14 -1.78 19.26 -0.25
C VAL A 14 -0.91 20.06 -1.21
N GLY A 15 0.26 19.53 -1.58
CA GLY A 15 1.21 20.17 -2.47
C GLY A 15 0.93 19.93 -3.96
N ALA A 16 1.81 20.50 -4.79
CA ALA A 16 1.71 20.41 -6.25
C ALA A 16 1.73 18.96 -6.77
N ALA A 17 2.42 18.05 -6.08
CA ALA A 17 2.53 16.63 -6.45
C ALA A 17 1.16 15.93 -6.52
N ALA A 18 0.19 16.38 -5.72
CA ALA A 18 -1.15 15.78 -5.67
C ALA A 18 -2.20 16.54 -6.50
N SER A 19 -1.85 17.70 -7.05
CA SER A 19 -2.78 18.58 -7.79
C SER A 19 -3.49 17.85 -8.94
N GLY A 20 -2.76 17.04 -9.72
CA GLY A 20 -3.32 16.25 -10.82
C GLY A 20 -4.35 15.21 -10.35
N MET A 21 -4.13 14.58 -9.19
CA MET A 21 -5.08 13.62 -8.61
C MET A 21 -6.40 14.30 -8.23
N TYR A 22 -6.36 15.51 -7.69
CA TYR A 22 -7.57 16.25 -7.32
C TYR A 22 -8.27 16.90 -8.51
N ALA A 23 -7.51 17.38 -9.50
CA ALA A 23 -8.07 17.96 -10.73
C ALA A 23 -8.84 16.90 -11.55
N GLN A 24 -8.37 15.65 -11.54
CA GLN A 24 -9.00 14.53 -12.26
C GLN A 24 -10.05 13.79 -11.42
N ARG A 25 -10.41 14.28 -10.22
CA ARG A 25 -11.28 13.55 -9.30
C ARG A 25 -12.66 13.33 -9.94
N PRO A 26 -12.99 12.10 -10.37
CA PRO A 26 -14.25 11.86 -11.05
C PRO A 26 -15.37 11.89 -10.02
N LYS A 27 -16.59 12.21 -10.48
CA LYS A 27 -17.79 12.14 -9.64
C LYS A 27 -18.29 10.71 -9.43
N ASP A 28 -17.71 9.74 -10.13
CA ASP A 28 -18.02 8.33 -9.95
C ASP A 28 -17.41 7.77 -8.66
N SER A 29 -17.90 6.61 -8.24
CA SER A 29 -17.48 5.90 -7.02
C SER A 29 -16.34 4.91 -7.24
N LEU A 30 -15.92 4.71 -8.49
CA LEU A 30 -14.77 3.85 -8.81
C LEU A 30 -13.46 4.63 -8.72
N TYR A 31 -13.51 5.95 -8.84
CA TYR A 31 -12.36 6.86 -8.93
C TYR A 31 -11.47 6.57 -10.15
N THR A 32 -10.46 7.42 -10.37
CA THR A 32 -9.44 7.19 -11.40
C THR A 32 -8.31 6.33 -10.88
N ASP A 33 -7.49 5.87 -11.82
CA ASP A 33 -6.25 5.15 -11.54
C ASP A 33 -5.06 6.09 -11.33
N THR A 34 -5.33 7.33 -10.87
CA THR A 34 -4.31 8.32 -10.54
C THR A 34 -3.71 7.99 -9.18
N LEU A 35 -2.39 8.11 -9.06
CA LEU A 35 -1.65 7.87 -7.83
C LEU A 35 -0.74 9.06 -7.54
N VAL A 36 -0.43 9.27 -6.27
CA VAL A 36 0.61 10.21 -5.83
C VAL A 36 1.73 9.39 -5.18
N TYR A 37 2.94 9.54 -5.71
CA TYR A 37 4.15 9.00 -5.10
C TYR A 37 4.84 10.09 -4.28
N SER A 38 5.01 9.85 -2.98
CA SER A 38 5.64 10.76 -2.04
C SER A 38 6.92 10.10 -1.52
N PRO A 39 8.09 10.38 -2.12
CA PRO A 39 9.35 9.79 -1.67
C PRO A 39 9.75 10.33 -0.29
N ASP A 40 10.49 9.51 0.46
CA ASP A 40 11.28 9.92 1.63
C ASP A 40 10.54 10.83 2.62
N CYS A 41 9.27 10.51 2.91
CA CYS A 41 8.47 11.26 3.85
C CYS A 41 8.90 10.94 5.29
N PRO A 42 9.27 11.96 6.10
CA PRO A 42 9.58 11.75 7.50
C PRO A 42 8.36 11.27 8.28
N VAL A 43 8.50 10.16 8.99
CA VAL A 43 7.60 9.67 10.04
C VAL A 43 8.20 10.10 11.38
N PHE A 44 7.44 10.89 12.14
CA PHE A 44 7.95 11.60 13.32
C PHE A 44 7.11 11.38 14.58
N ARG A 45 6.06 10.54 14.54
CA ARG A 45 5.30 10.14 15.74
C ARG A 45 5.30 8.65 15.94
N ASP A 46 5.32 8.26 17.20
CA ASP A 46 5.06 6.90 17.64
C ASP A 46 3.55 6.63 17.70
N ASP A 47 3.09 5.58 17.04
CA ASP A 47 1.65 5.26 16.97
C ASP A 47 1.10 4.64 18.26
N THR A 48 1.95 4.20 19.20
CA THR A 48 1.53 3.60 20.48
C THR A 48 1.27 4.68 21.54
N THR A 49 2.15 5.66 21.61
CA THR A 49 2.16 6.73 22.62
C THR A 49 1.62 8.06 22.08
N GLY A 50 1.62 8.26 20.76
CA GLY A 50 1.31 9.53 20.10
C GLY A 50 2.42 10.60 20.21
N GLY A 51 3.50 10.28 20.94
CA GLY A 51 4.64 11.16 21.18
C GLY A 51 5.49 11.37 19.93
N LEU A 52 6.31 12.42 19.94
CA LEU A 52 7.32 12.62 18.91
C LEU A 52 8.44 11.58 19.06
N LEU A 53 8.90 11.06 17.93
CA LEU A 53 10.12 10.25 17.89
C LEU A 53 11.34 11.15 18.14
N HIS A 54 12.32 10.62 18.85
CA HIS A 54 13.62 11.30 19.02
C HIS A 54 14.29 11.56 17.67
N GLU A 55 14.23 10.58 16.76
CA GLU A 55 14.73 10.68 15.40
C GLU A 55 13.64 10.21 14.42
N PRO A 56 13.21 11.07 13.48
CA PRO A 56 12.31 10.65 12.41
C PRO A 56 12.98 9.64 11.49
N TRP A 57 12.21 8.70 10.97
CA TRP A 57 12.66 7.78 9.92
C TRP A 57 11.90 8.05 8.62
N LEU A 58 12.53 7.73 7.50
CA LEU A 58 11.99 8.02 6.17
C LEU A 58 11.23 6.81 5.62
N CYS A 59 10.11 7.09 4.97
CA CYS A 59 9.35 6.09 4.21
C CYS A 59 8.71 6.74 2.99
N SER A 60 8.67 6.01 1.88
CA SER A 60 7.95 6.45 0.69
C SER A 60 6.49 6.00 0.75
N PHE A 61 5.56 6.90 0.39
CA PHE A 61 4.14 6.58 0.32
C PHE A 61 3.66 6.52 -1.12
N ILE A 62 2.82 5.53 -1.43
CA ILE A 62 2.01 5.49 -2.64
C ILE A 62 0.57 5.73 -2.23
N THR A 63 0.01 6.88 -2.61
CA THR A 63 -1.37 7.24 -2.31
C THR A 63 -2.26 6.95 -3.50
N ALA A 64 -3.23 6.06 -3.31
CA ALA A 64 -4.28 5.74 -4.26
C ALA A 64 -5.58 5.43 -3.52
N ALA A 65 -6.72 5.88 -4.06
CA ALA A 65 -8.02 5.56 -3.50
C ALA A 65 -8.47 4.17 -3.98
N ALA A 66 -8.87 3.26 -3.08
CA ALA A 66 -9.61 2.06 -3.48
C ALA A 66 -10.97 2.46 -4.07
N PRO A 67 -11.60 1.65 -4.94
CA PRO A 67 -12.98 1.92 -5.33
C PRO A 67 -13.89 1.96 -4.09
N ASN A 68 -14.84 2.89 -4.06
CA ASN A 68 -15.84 2.94 -3.00
C ASN A 68 -16.97 1.98 -3.33
N ALA A 69 -16.76 0.69 -3.03
CA ALA A 69 -17.71 -0.38 -3.34
C ALA A 69 -19.11 -0.12 -2.76
N GLY A 70 -19.19 0.41 -1.53
CA GLY A 70 -20.46 0.73 -0.89
C GLY A 70 -21.30 1.76 -1.65
N VAL A 71 -20.65 2.80 -2.22
CA VAL A 71 -21.35 3.79 -3.06
C VAL A 71 -21.56 3.26 -4.48
N ALA A 72 -20.60 2.53 -5.03
CA ALA A 72 -20.67 1.98 -6.39
C ALA A 72 -21.83 1.01 -6.57
N GLN A 73 -22.02 0.10 -5.61
CA GLN A 73 -23.17 -0.82 -5.61
C GLN A 73 -24.50 -0.06 -5.57
N LYS A 74 -24.62 0.97 -4.74
CA LYS A 74 -25.83 1.82 -4.67
C LYS A 74 -26.11 2.59 -5.97
N ARG A 75 -25.07 2.83 -6.77
CA ARG A 75 -25.16 3.51 -8.07
C ARG A 75 -25.30 2.53 -9.24
N GLY A 76 -25.46 1.24 -8.97
CA GLY A 76 -25.70 0.22 -9.99
C GLY A 76 -24.44 -0.39 -10.62
N CYS A 77 -23.24 -0.08 -10.13
CA CYS A 77 -22.03 -0.79 -10.57
C CYS A 77 -22.12 -2.25 -10.16
N SER A 78 -21.85 -3.15 -11.10
CA SER A 78 -21.73 -4.57 -10.83
C SER A 78 -20.53 -4.86 -9.93
N ARG A 79 -20.57 -6.02 -9.27
CA ARG A 79 -19.43 -6.54 -8.51
C ARG A 79 -18.18 -6.66 -9.38
N ALA A 80 -18.34 -7.17 -10.61
CA ALA A 80 -17.23 -7.35 -11.54
C ALA A 80 -16.53 -6.03 -11.92
N GLU A 81 -17.28 -4.93 -12.10
CA GLU A 81 -16.70 -3.62 -12.40
C GLU A 81 -15.87 -3.08 -11.22
N ILE A 82 -16.36 -3.27 -9.99
CA ILE A 82 -15.66 -2.85 -8.77
C ILE A 82 -14.38 -3.66 -8.60
N GLU A 83 -14.45 -4.98 -8.77
CA GLU A 83 -13.29 -5.88 -8.66
C GLU A 83 -12.26 -5.59 -9.75
N ALA A 84 -12.70 -5.32 -10.99
CA ALA A 84 -11.80 -4.93 -12.06
C ALA A 84 -11.11 -3.58 -11.80
N ALA A 85 -11.81 -2.61 -11.21
CA ALA A 85 -11.20 -1.34 -10.80
C ALA A 85 -10.18 -1.52 -9.67
N LEU A 86 -10.50 -2.37 -8.69
CA LEU A 86 -9.59 -2.74 -7.61
C LEU A 86 -8.31 -3.37 -8.16
N GLU A 87 -8.44 -4.39 -9.03
CA GLU A 87 -7.28 -5.11 -9.59
C GLU A 87 -6.39 -4.20 -10.44
N ARG A 88 -6.97 -3.42 -11.36
CA ARG A 88 -6.20 -2.46 -12.19
C ARG A 88 -5.40 -1.49 -11.34
N ARG A 89 -5.98 -1.02 -10.23
CA ARG A 89 -5.32 -0.01 -9.39
C ARG A 89 -4.32 -0.63 -8.43
N ALA A 90 -4.61 -1.82 -7.89
CA ALA A 90 -3.63 -2.60 -7.12
C ALA A 90 -2.40 -2.93 -7.98
N ASP A 91 -2.61 -3.29 -9.26
CA ASP A 91 -1.53 -3.48 -10.23
C ASP A 91 -0.66 -2.22 -10.35
N ARG A 92 -1.26 -1.04 -10.53
CA ARG A 92 -0.51 0.23 -10.63
C ARG A 92 0.23 0.60 -9.35
N VAL A 93 -0.35 0.34 -8.18
CA VAL A 93 0.36 0.56 -6.89
C VAL A 93 1.63 -0.28 -6.84
N LEU A 94 1.55 -1.56 -7.22
CA LEU A 94 2.72 -2.45 -7.25
C LEU A 94 3.70 -2.07 -8.36
N ALA A 95 3.22 -1.63 -9.53
CA ALA A 95 4.07 -1.13 -10.62
C ALA A 95 4.92 0.05 -10.17
N VAL A 96 4.30 1.08 -9.58
CA VAL A 96 5.03 2.25 -9.06
C VAL A 96 6.05 1.83 -8.01
N ALA A 97 5.70 0.92 -7.10
CA ALA A 97 6.63 0.44 -6.09
C ALA A 97 7.87 -0.24 -6.73
N ALA A 98 7.64 -1.13 -7.70
CA ALA A 98 8.71 -1.85 -8.39
C ALA A 98 9.59 -0.91 -9.25
N GLU A 99 8.97 0.00 -10.01
CA GLU A 99 9.67 0.99 -10.85
C GLU A 99 10.52 1.96 -10.03
N ARG A 100 10.10 2.29 -8.81
CA ARG A 100 10.86 3.13 -7.88
C ARG A 100 11.91 2.35 -7.07
N GLY A 101 12.06 1.05 -7.32
CA GLY A 101 13.08 0.22 -6.69
C GLY A 101 12.75 -0.24 -5.27
N HIS A 102 11.51 -0.07 -4.79
CA HIS A 102 11.12 -0.53 -3.46
C HIS A 102 11.10 -2.06 -3.42
N ARG A 103 11.83 -2.65 -2.48
CA ARG A 103 11.88 -4.11 -2.27
C ARG A 103 11.03 -4.57 -1.08
N CYS A 104 10.68 -3.65 -0.19
CA CYS A 104 9.90 -3.91 1.02
C CYS A 104 8.60 -3.12 0.98
N LEU A 105 7.46 -3.79 1.11
CA LEU A 105 6.14 -3.15 1.09
C LEU A 105 5.38 -3.38 2.39
N VAL A 106 4.65 -2.36 2.81
CA VAL A 106 3.58 -2.47 3.81
C VAL A 106 2.26 -2.16 3.11
N LEU A 107 1.43 -3.19 2.98
CA LEU A 107 0.08 -3.14 2.42
C LEU A 107 -0.93 -3.43 3.55
N GLY A 108 -2.21 -3.60 3.21
CA GLY A 108 -3.22 -3.98 4.19
C GLY A 108 -4.60 -4.11 3.56
N ALA A 109 -5.64 -4.09 4.42
CA ALA A 109 -7.04 -4.18 4.04
C ALA A 109 -7.56 -2.90 3.35
N TRP A 110 -6.96 -2.58 2.19
CA TRP A 110 -7.18 -1.36 1.44
C TRP A 110 -8.62 -1.27 0.94
N GLY A 111 -9.33 -0.24 1.42
CA GLY A 111 -10.72 0.00 1.08
C GLY A 111 -11.75 -0.90 1.79
N CYS A 112 -11.35 -1.74 2.75
CA CYS A 112 -12.24 -2.66 3.46
C CYS A 112 -13.00 -2.04 4.64
N GLY A 113 -12.72 -0.78 4.97
CA GLY A 113 -13.44 -0.02 6.00
C GLY A 113 -14.64 0.72 5.42
N VAL A 114 -14.60 2.06 5.49
CA VAL A 114 -15.66 2.96 4.98
C VAL A 114 -16.07 2.66 3.54
N PHE A 115 -15.12 2.24 2.69
CA PHE A 115 -15.37 1.97 1.27
C PHE A 115 -16.01 0.58 1.01
N ARG A 116 -16.11 -0.27 2.04
CA ARG A 116 -16.83 -1.55 2.04
C ARG A 116 -16.38 -2.57 0.98
N ASN A 117 -15.11 -2.55 0.58
CA ASN A 117 -14.58 -3.66 -0.24
C ASN A 117 -14.51 -4.94 0.60
N ASP A 118 -14.81 -6.09 -0.02
CA ASP A 118 -14.66 -7.39 0.63
C ASP A 118 -13.17 -7.69 0.88
N PRO A 119 -12.72 -7.87 2.14
CA PRO A 119 -11.32 -8.11 2.44
C PRO A 119 -10.79 -9.42 1.85
N THR A 120 -11.64 -10.42 1.58
CA THR A 120 -11.25 -11.66 0.91
C THR A 120 -10.85 -11.38 -0.54
N VAL A 121 -11.61 -10.53 -1.22
CA VAL A 121 -11.34 -10.12 -2.61
C VAL A 121 -10.07 -9.27 -2.68
N VAL A 122 -9.90 -8.32 -1.76
CA VAL A 122 -8.69 -7.48 -1.71
C VAL A 122 -7.44 -8.33 -1.45
N ALA A 123 -7.50 -9.26 -0.49
CA ALA A 123 -6.40 -10.17 -0.20
C ALA A 123 -6.06 -11.06 -1.42
N ALA A 124 -7.06 -11.67 -2.06
CA ALA A 124 -6.88 -12.50 -3.25
C ALA A 124 -6.30 -11.71 -4.44
N THR A 125 -6.72 -10.46 -4.62
CA THR A 125 -6.21 -9.57 -5.67
C THR A 125 -4.70 -9.34 -5.52
N PHE A 126 -4.26 -8.95 -4.31
CA PHE A 126 -2.83 -8.77 -4.05
C PHE A 126 -2.07 -10.09 -4.15
N ALA A 127 -2.62 -11.20 -3.64
CA ALA A 127 -1.99 -12.51 -3.73
C ALA A 127 -1.75 -12.93 -5.19
N GLY A 128 -2.77 -12.78 -6.04
CA GLY A 128 -2.67 -13.08 -7.47
C GLY A 128 -1.59 -12.24 -8.15
N LEU A 129 -1.60 -10.91 -7.97
CA LEU A 129 -0.62 -10.00 -8.56
C LEU A 129 0.82 -10.32 -8.13
N LEU A 130 1.04 -10.57 -6.83
CA LEU A 130 2.35 -10.90 -6.26
C LEU A 130 2.85 -12.28 -6.72
N ALA A 131 1.96 -13.26 -6.91
CA ALA A 131 2.32 -14.60 -7.39
C ALA A 131 2.57 -14.64 -8.91
N ARG A 132 1.98 -13.71 -9.68
CA ARG A 132 2.08 -13.64 -11.15
C ARG A 132 3.07 -12.56 -11.59
N LYS A 133 2.57 -11.34 -11.79
CA LYS A 133 3.26 -10.24 -12.48
C LYS A 133 4.44 -9.69 -11.68
N TYR A 134 4.33 -9.71 -10.35
CA TYR A 134 5.35 -9.19 -9.44
C TYR A 134 6.10 -10.27 -8.67
N LYS A 135 6.10 -11.51 -9.20
CA LYS A 135 6.80 -12.63 -8.58
C LYS A 135 8.30 -12.31 -8.50
N GLY A 136 8.83 -12.25 -7.27
CA GLY A 136 10.24 -11.95 -7.01
C GLY A 136 10.62 -10.47 -7.06
N SER A 137 9.70 -9.55 -7.38
CA SER A 137 9.98 -8.11 -7.40
C SER A 137 10.27 -7.57 -5.99
N PHE A 138 9.54 -8.05 -4.99
CA PHE A 138 9.65 -7.61 -3.59
C PHE A 138 10.30 -8.69 -2.74
N SER A 139 11.34 -8.34 -1.97
CA SER A 139 11.96 -9.26 -1.01
C SER A 139 11.11 -9.45 0.25
N TYR A 140 10.30 -8.43 0.57
CA TYR A 140 9.42 -8.42 1.74
C TYR A 140 8.09 -7.72 1.46
N VAL A 141 6.99 -8.37 1.84
CA VAL A 141 5.65 -7.77 1.84
C VAL A 141 4.99 -8.10 3.17
N SER A 142 4.45 -7.09 3.84
CA SER A 142 3.63 -7.25 5.04
C SER A 142 2.24 -6.66 4.82
N PHE A 143 1.21 -7.32 5.35
CA PHE A 143 -0.16 -6.82 5.32
C PHE A 143 -0.58 -6.38 6.73
N ALA A 144 -0.40 -5.09 7.03
CA ALA A 144 -0.77 -4.48 8.31
C ALA A 144 -2.28 -4.20 8.35
N CYS A 145 -3.07 -5.19 8.79
CA CYS A 145 -4.53 -5.08 8.86
C CYS A 145 -5.00 -4.59 10.24
N ILE A 146 -4.95 -3.27 10.44
CA ILE A 146 -5.50 -2.61 11.65
C ILE A 146 -7.00 -2.38 11.45
N GLY A 147 -7.83 -2.82 12.39
CA GLY A 147 -9.28 -2.63 12.33
C GLY A 147 -10.06 -3.92 12.69
N PRO A 148 -11.25 -4.14 12.09
CA PRO A 148 -12.09 -5.29 12.39
C PRO A 148 -11.37 -6.63 12.18
N GLU A 149 -11.64 -7.58 13.08
CA GLU A 149 -11.06 -8.93 13.04
C GLU A 149 -11.27 -9.63 11.68
N ALA A 150 -12.44 -9.43 11.06
CA ALA A 150 -12.77 -10.01 9.77
C ALA A 150 -11.78 -9.62 8.66
N ASN A 151 -11.23 -8.40 8.71
CA ASN A 151 -10.22 -7.95 7.75
C ASN A 151 -8.94 -8.74 7.95
N ARG A 152 -8.42 -8.79 9.18
CA ARG A 152 -7.20 -9.54 9.50
C ARG A 152 -7.37 -11.02 9.14
N ALA A 153 -8.47 -11.64 9.54
CA ALA A 153 -8.75 -13.05 9.29
C ALA A 153 -8.80 -13.39 7.78
N ALA A 154 -9.31 -12.50 6.93
CA ALA A 154 -9.32 -12.73 5.48
C ALA A 154 -7.90 -12.76 4.88
N PHE A 155 -7.03 -11.84 5.30
CA PHE A 155 -5.63 -11.82 4.86
C PHE A 155 -4.85 -12.99 5.45
N GLU A 156 -5.10 -13.37 6.71
CA GLU A 156 -4.50 -14.56 7.32
C GLU A 156 -4.90 -15.85 6.61
N ARG A 157 -6.15 -15.99 6.16
CA ARG A 157 -6.56 -17.16 5.36
C ARG A 157 -5.86 -17.20 3.99
N GLN A 158 -5.66 -16.05 3.36
CA GLN A 158 -5.07 -15.98 2.02
C GLN A 158 -3.56 -16.20 2.00
N PHE A 159 -2.85 -15.63 2.99
CA PHE A 159 -1.38 -15.67 3.04
C PHE A 159 -0.86 -16.63 4.12
N GLY A 160 -1.68 -17.06 5.08
CA GLY A 160 -1.23 -17.79 6.26
C GLY A 160 -0.62 -16.88 7.33
N GLN A 161 -0.68 -17.31 8.60
CA GLN A 161 -0.24 -16.47 9.73
C GLN A 161 1.27 -16.20 9.77
N GLN A 162 2.09 -17.05 9.14
CA GLN A 162 3.54 -16.87 9.06
C GLN A 162 4.01 -16.03 7.87
N GLN A 163 3.18 -15.85 6.81
CA GLN A 163 3.56 -15.05 5.63
C GLN A 163 3.13 -13.58 5.73
N LEU A 164 2.54 -13.14 6.85
CA LEU A 164 2.35 -11.70 7.13
C LEU A 164 3.69 -10.95 7.36
N ARG A 165 4.79 -11.72 7.43
CA ARG A 165 6.18 -11.28 7.33
C ARG A 165 6.89 -12.14 6.28
N ILE A 166 6.71 -11.90 4.97
CA ILE A 166 7.45 -12.64 3.95
C ILE A 166 8.93 -12.24 4.01
N ARG A 167 9.77 -12.95 4.76
CA ARG A 167 11.22 -12.93 4.51
C ARG A 167 11.52 -13.89 3.39
N THR A 168 11.81 -13.39 2.19
CA THR A 168 12.67 -14.15 1.29
C THR A 168 14.12 -13.78 1.61
N ALA A 169 14.92 -14.80 1.95
CA ALA A 169 16.32 -14.60 2.26
C ALA A 169 17.03 -13.96 1.06
N PRO A 170 17.89 -12.94 1.26
CA PRO A 170 18.85 -12.59 0.23
C PRO A 170 19.86 -13.74 0.15
N THR A 171 19.99 -14.34 -1.03
CA THR A 171 21.16 -15.16 -1.36
C THR A 171 22.39 -14.27 -1.23
N ALA A 172 23.33 -14.72 -0.39
CA ALA A 172 24.57 -14.02 -0.10
C ALA A 172 25.48 -13.90 -1.34
N GLY A 173 26.20 -12.78 -1.42
CA GLY A 173 27.34 -12.55 -2.32
C GLY A 173 27.49 -11.05 -2.57
N ALA A 174 28.61 -10.38 -2.30
CA ALA A 174 29.91 -10.76 -1.77
C ALA A 174 30.51 -9.51 -1.09
N ALA A 175 31.36 -9.75 -0.09
CA ALA A 175 32.09 -8.71 0.64
C ALA A 175 32.96 -7.86 -0.29
N LEU A 176 32.87 -6.52 -0.17
CA LEU A 176 33.98 -5.65 -0.49
C LEU A 176 34.82 -5.50 0.77
N ALA A 177 35.98 -6.16 0.75
CA ALA A 177 37.04 -5.93 1.71
C ALA A 177 37.57 -4.49 1.54
N ALA A 178 37.64 -3.78 2.66
CA ALA A 178 38.44 -2.58 2.78
C ALA A 178 39.92 -2.96 2.70
N THR A 179 40.64 -2.33 1.77
CA THR A 179 42.09 -2.19 1.89
C THR A 179 42.36 -0.75 2.28
N ASP A 180 42.62 -0.54 3.57
CA ASP A 180 43.36 0.63 4.04
C ASP A 180 44.80 0.53 3.52
N GLY A 181 45.26 1.62 2.89
CA GLY A 181 46.65 1.79 2.48
C GLY A 181 47.17 3.13 3.00
N ALA A 182 48.00 3.06 4.03
CA ALA A 182 49.01 4.04 4.40
C ALA A 182 50.31 3.28 4.69
#